data_AF-A0A1A2ZLK8-F1
#
_entry.id   AF-A0A1A2ZLK8-F1
#
_cell.length_a   1.000
_cell.length_b   1.000
_cell.length_c   1.000
_cell.angle_alpha   90.00
_cell.angle_beta   90.00
_cell.angle_gamma   90.00
#
_symmetry.space_group_name_H-M   'P 1'
#
loop_
_entity.id
_entity.type
_entity.pdbx_description
1 polymer ?
#
loop_
_entity_poly.entity_id
_entity_poly.type
_entity_poly.pdbx_seq_one_letter_code
_entity_poly.pdbx_strand_id
1 'polypeptide(L)'
;MSRQSMTRARRYRCWVAALMVPLAVFGVAACSNGGNTPPANVIFDKGTPFGDLLVPKLTASVTDGAVGVAVDNPVTVSADDGVLASVTMVNENGRSIGGQLSSDGVHWKTTEPLGYNRRYTITAKARGLGGVTTRQLSFQTHSPKNLTMPYAVPRDGEVVGVGQTVHIRFDENIANRAAAEKAIAVTTDPPVEGAFYWLNNREVRWRPKEYWKPGTAVDVAVNTYGVDLGDGVFGEDSMSTHFTIGDEVIATADDTTKMLTVRVNGEVVKTMPISMGKDSTPTANGVYIIGERFAHMIMDSSTYGVPVNSPNGYRTEVDFATQMSYSGVYVHSAPWSVGAQGHSNTSHGCLNVSPSNARWFYDHTKRGDIVEVLHTVGPTLPGTEGLGDWNIPWDQWHAGNAKT
;
A
#
# COMPACT_ATOMS: atom_id res chain seq x y z
N MET A 1 -58.72 -5.66 -23.52
CA MET A 1 -59.40 -6.49 -24.54
C MET A 1 -58.37 -7.38 -25.23
N SER A 2 -58.61 -8.70 -25.24
CA SER A 2 -58.28 -9.72 -26.29
C SER A 2 -56.85 -9.82 -26.89
N ARG A 3 -56.21 -10.97 -27.13
CA ARG A 3 -56.27 -12.40 -26.76
C ARG A 3 -55.10 -13.07 -27.53
N GLN A 4 -54.43 -14.05 -26.88
CA GLN A 4 -53.98 -15.38 -27.38
C GLN A 4 -53.09 -15.48 -28.65
N SER A 5 -52.22 -16.47 -28.86
CA SER A 5 -51.74 -17.67 -28.14
C SER A 5 -50.65 -18.32 -29.01
N MET A 6 -49.68 -19.04 -28.44
CA MET A 6 -49.57 -20.51 -28.59
C MET A 6 -48.29 -21.07 -27.95
N THR A 7 -48.52 -22.10 -27.15
CA THR A 7 -47.63 -22.95 -26.37
C THR A 7 -47.01 -24.10 -27.19
N ARG A 8 -45.86 -24.63 -26.76
CA ARG A 8 -45.62 -26.09 -26.80
C ARG A 8 -44.69 -26.56 -25.68
N ALA A 9 -45.23 -27.43 -24.84
CA ALA A 9 -44.53 -28.25 -23.85
C ALA A 9 -44.36 -29.68 -24.40
N ARG A 10 -43.33 -30.41 -23.94
CA ARG A 10 -43.28 -31.87 -24.10
C ARG A 10 -42.79 -32.53 -22.79
N ARG A 11 -43.58 -33.52 -22.37
CA ARG A 11 -43.57 -34.23 -21.09
C ARG A 11 -42.63 -35.45 -21.06
N TYR A 12 -42.23 -35.77 -19.83
CA TYR A 12 -41.63 -37.00 -19.27
C TYR A 12 -42.29 -38.34 -19.64
N ARG A 13 -41.52 -39.45 -19.61
CA ARG A 13 -41.84 -40.69 -18.87
C ARG A 13 -40.71 -41.74 -18.84
N CYS A 14 -40.45 -42.26 -17.63
CA CYS A 14 -39.59 -43.40 -17.24
C CYS A 14 -40.10 -44.76 -17.77
N TRP A 15 -39.24 -45.79 -17.83
CA TRP A 15 -39.53 -47.20 -17.47
C TRP A 15 -38.22 -47.96 -17.15
N VAL A 16 -38.34 -49.03 -16.34
CA VAL A 16 -37.34 -49.72 -15.51
C VAL A 16 -37.19 -51.20 -15.93
N ALA A 17 -35.97 -51.76 -15.70
CA ALA A 17 -35.56 -53.15 -15.42
C ALA A 17 -35.69 -54.29 -16.46
N ALA A 18 -34.63 -55.10 -16.59
CA ALA A 18 -34.61 -56.52 -16.17
C ALA A 18 -33.19 -57.16 -16.25
N LEU A 19 -32.87 -57.93 -15.22
CA LEU A 19 -31.68 -58.77 -14.96
C LEU A 19 -31.91 -60.20 -15.50
N MET A 20 -30.89 -60.93 -15.96
CA MET A 20 -30.81 -62.41 -15.90
C MET A 20 -29.38 -62.94 -16.09
N VAL A 21 -28.89 -63.71 -15.12
CA VAL A 21 -27.75 -64.67 -15.11
C VAL A 21 -28.31 -65.94 -14.47
N PRO A 22 -28.03 -67.18 -14.93
CA PRO A 22 -27.11 -68.05 -14.16
C PRO A 22 -26.42 -69.27 -14.85
N LEU A 23 -25.31 -69.69 -14.21
CA LEU A 23 -24.76 -71.05 -13.91
C LEU A 23 -24.33 -72.03 -15.05
N ALA A 24 -23.06 -72.51 -15.11
CA ALA A 24 -22.31 -73.52 -14.31
C ALA A 24 -22.43 -74.96 -14.91
N VAL A 25 -21.40 -75.83 -15.05
CA VAL A 25 -20.62 -76.59 -14.03
C VAL A 25 -19.57 -77.52 -14.72
N PHE A 26 -18.38 -77.62 -14.10
CA PHE A 26 -17.33 -78.68 -13.95
C PHE A 26 -17.09 -79.88 -14.91
N GLY A 27 -15.79 -80.24 -15.01
CA GLY A 27 -15.28 -81.61 -15.22
C GLY A 27 -13.73 -81.70 -15.17
N VAL A 28 -13.19 -82.54 -14.27
CA VAL A 28 -11.77 -82.73 -13.91
C VAL A 28 -11.20 -84.01 -14.54
N ALA A 29 -9.92 -84.03 -14.95
CA ALA A 29 -9.02 -85.19 -14.82
C ALA A 29 -7.55 -84.83 -15.12
N ALA A 30 -6.63 -85.43 -14.37
CA ALA A 30 -5.19 -85.15 -14.26
C ALA A 30 -4.32 -86.05 -15.17
N CYS A 31 -3.06 -85.64 -15.41
CA CYS A 31 -1.86 -86.50 -15.31
C CYS A 31 -0.56 -85.68 -15.32
N SER A 32 0.44 -86.21 -14.63
CA SER A 32 1.75 -85.70 -14.23
C SER A 32 2.82 -85.59 -15.33
N ASN A 33 3.76 -84.64 -15.19
CA ASN A 33 5.22 -84.89 -15.21
C ASN A 33 6.04 -83.62 -14.94
N GLY A 34 7.23 -83.82 -14.38
CA GLY A 34 8.02 -82.80 -13.69
C GLY A 34 8.82 -81.82 -14.55
N GLY A 35 9.47 -80.88 -13.86
CA GLY A 35 10.44 -79.96 -14.45
C GLY A 35 10.40 -78.56 -13.85
N ASN A 36 11.36 -78.28 -12.96
CA ASN A 36 11.80 -76.97 -12.47
C ASN A 36 10.73 -75.97 -12.00
N THR A 37 10.53 -75.93 -10.69
CA THR A 37 10.22 -74.66 -10.02
C THR A 37 11.37 -73.68 -10.33
N PRO A 38 11.11 -72.49 -10.91
CA PRO A 38 12.13 -71.46 -10.99
C PRO A 38 12.63 -71.19 -9.56
N PRO A 39 13.93 -70.98 -9.34
CA PRO A 39 14.39 -70.55 -8.02
C PRO A 39 13.59 -69.31 -7.63
N ALA A 40 13.09 -69.29 -6.40
CA ALA A 40 12.47 -68.08 -5.88
C ALA A 40 13.52 -66.98 -5.90
N ASN A 41 13.35 -65.99 -6.78
CA ASN A 41 14.21 -64.80 -6.80
C ASN A 41 14.13 -64.17 -5.42
N VAL A 42 15.20 -64.31 -4.65
CA VAL A 42 15.42 -63.55 -3.41
C VAL A 42 15.54 -62.07 -3.79
N ILE A 43 15.13 -61.19 -2.87
CA ILE A 43 14.99 -59.73 -3.04
C ILE A 43 16.18 -59.03 -3.73
N PHE A 44 17.37 -59.63 -3.75
CA PHE A 44 18.56 -59.12 -4.42
C PHE A 44 18.45 -59.02 -5.96
N ASP A 45 17.59 -59.78 -6.64
CA ASP A 45 17.47 -59.76 -8.12
C ASP A 45 16.50 -58.69 -8.67
N LYS A 46 15.89 -57.86 -7.82
CA LYS A 46 14.96 -56.79 -8.25
C LYS A 46 15.56 -55.38 -8.33
N GLY A 47 16.87 -55.23 -8.12
CA GLY A 47 17.48 -53.91 -7.92
C GLY A 47 17.03 -53.31 -6.58
N THR A 48 17.91 -52.59 -5.89
CA THR A 48 17.59 -52.00 -4.59
C THR A 48 16.46 -50.97 -4.74
N PRO A 49 15.22 -51.21 -4.26
CA PRO A 49 14.14 -50.23 -4.36
C PRO A 49 14.43 -48.96 -3.54
N PHE A 50 15.39 -49.05 -2.62
CA PHE A 50 15.82 -47.96 -1.75
C PHE A 50 16.95 -47.11 -2.34
N GLY A 51 17.68 -47.58 -3.36
CA GLY A 51 18.79 -46.82 -3.95
C GLY A 51 18.31 -45.55 -4.66
N ASP A 52 17.21 -45.68 -5.44
CA ASP A 52 16.58 -44.57 -6.15
C ASP A 52 15.90 -43.57 -5.20
N LEU A 53 15.47 -44.01 -4.01
CA LEU A 53 14.92 -43.14 -2.97
C LEU A 53 15.99 -42.27 -2.29
N LEU A 54 17.27 -42.63 -2.42
CA LEU A 54 18.40 -41.89 -1.84
C LEU A 54 19.10 -40.98 -2.85
N VAL A 55 18.58 -40.90 -4.09
CA VAL A 55 19.07 -39.95 -5.10
C VAL A 55 18.54 -38.55 -4.73
N PRO A 56 19.42 -37.55 -4.53
CA PRO A 56 18.98 -36.23 -4.13
C PRO A 56 18.01 -35.61 -5.14
N LYS A 57 16.99 -34.92 -4.64
CA LYS A 57 16.04 -34.15 -5.46
C LYS A 57 16.31 -32.67 -5.27
N LEU A 58 16.20 -31.91 -6.35
CA LEU A 58 16.35 -30.47 -6.35
C LEU A 58 15.01 -29.82 -6.67
N THR A 59 14.57 -28.91 -5.81
CA THR A 59 13.37 -28.10 -6.00
C THR A 59 13.78 -26.63 -6.00
N ALA A 60 13.30 -25.86 -6.98
CA ALA A 60 13.55 -24.41 -7.05
C ALA A 60 12.22 -23.66 -6.99
N SER A 61 12.24 -22.41 -6.49
CA SER A 61 11.05 -21.55 -6.48
C SER A 61 10.61 -21.07 -7.87
N VAL A 62 11.44 -21.32 -8.89
CA VAL A 62 11.21 -20.96 -10.29
C VAL A 62 11.28 -22.20 -11.17
N THR A 63 10.57 -22.17 -12.30
CA THR A 63 10.59 -23.22 -13.31
C THR A 63 11.52 -22.88 -14.46
N ASP A 64 12.12 -23.90 -15.09
CA ASP A 64 12.96 -23.71 -16.26
C ASP A 64 12.14 -23.18 -17.45
N GLY A 65 12.66 -22.18 -18.13
CA GLY A 65 11.99 -21.46 -19.21
C GLY A 65 10.92 -20.47 -18.76
N ALA A 66 10.72 -20.24 -17.46
CA ALA A 66 9.73 -19.29 -16.96
C ALA A 66 10.01 -17.86 -17.46
N VAL A 67 8.95 -17.11 -17.75
CA VAL A 67 8.99 -15.70 -18.14
C VAL A 67 8.05 -14.89 -17.25
N GLY A 68 8.39 -13.62 -16.99
CA GLY A 68 7.60 -12.79 -16.09
C GLY A 68 7.68 -13.27 -14.64
N VAL A 69 8.86 -13.73 -14.21
CA VAL A 69 9.10 -14.09 -12.82
C VAL A 69 9.15 -12.82 -11.96
N ALA A 70 8.41 -12.82 -10.86
CA ALA A 70 8.38 -11.73 -9.89
C ALA A 70 9.73 -11.57 -9.18
N VAL A 71 10.06 -10.33 -8.81
CA VAL A 71 11.32 -9.97 -8.13
C VAL A 71 11.11 -9.45 -6.72
N ASP A 72 9.87 -9.53 -6.23
CA ASP A 72 9.44 -9.14 -4.88
C ASP A 72 9.83 -10.17 -3.81
N ASN A 73 10.26 -11.37 -4.22
CA ASN A 73 10.68 -12.45 -3.34
C ASN A 73 12.03 -13.05 -3.75
N PRO A 74 12.86 -13.51 -2.80
CA PRO A 74 14.09 -14.23 -3.11
C PRO A 74 13.84 -15.51 -3.91
N VAL A 75 14.76 -15.84 -4.82
CA VAL A 75 14.76 -17.14 -5.48
C VAL A 75 15.42 -18.16 -4.57
N THR A 76 14.78 -19.32 -4.42
CA THR A 76 15.25 -20.38 -3.52
C THR A 76 15.49 -21.69 -4.26
N VAL A 77 16.41 -22.48 -3.71
CA VAL A 77 16.67 -23.87 -4.13
C VAL A 77 16.76 -24.72 -2.87
N SER A 78 16.09 -25.87 -2.86
CA SER A 78 16.19 -26.87 -1.79
C SER A 78 16.63 -28.23 -2.33
N ALA A 79 17.30 -29.00 -1.46
CA ALA A 79 17.62 -30.39 -1.70
C ALA A 79 16.84 -31.30 -0.74
N ASP A 80 16.20 -32.32 -1.28
CA ASP A 80 15.67 -33.46 -0.52
C ASP A 80 16.59 -34.67 -0.75
N ASP A 81 16.62 -35.61 0.22
CA ASP A 81 17.43 -36.84 0.15
C ASP A 81 18.95 -36.59 -0.06
N GLY A 82 19.43 -35.41 0.33
CA GLY A 82 20.82 -34.98 0.21
C GLY A 82 21.05 -33.54 0.68
N VAL A 83 22.23 -33.01 0.40
CA VAL A 83 22.61 -31.61 0.68
C VAL A 83 23.05 -30.90 -0.60
N LEU A 84 22.87 -29.59 -0.65
CA LEU A 84 23.36 -28.73 -1.72
C LEU A 84 24.88 -28.63 -1.64
N ALA A 85 25.56 -29.20 -2.63
CA ALA A 85 27.01 -29.13 -2.76
C ALA A 85 27.47 -27.80 -3.39
N SER A 86 26.69 -27.27 -4.33
CA SER A 86 26.92 -25.95 -4.94
C SER A 86 25.64 -25.41 -5.54
N VAL A 87 25.38 -24.11 -5.33
CA VAL A 87 24.34 -23.37 -6.04
C VAL A 87 24.94 -22.07 -6.51
N THR A 88 24.86 -21.82 -7.82
CA THR A 88 25.29 -20.56 -8.44
C THR A 88 24.16 -20.00 -9.27
N MET A 89 23.92 -18.70 -9.15
CA MET A 89 23.03 -17.98 -10.04
C MET A 89 23.80 -16.86 -10.72
N VAL A 90 23.62 -16.72 -12.04
CA VAL A 90 24.25 -15.68 -12.86
C VAL A 90 23.20 -14.98 -13.70
N ASN A 91 23.44 -13.70 -14.04
CA ASN A 91 22.64 -13.00 -15.06
C ASN A 91 23.15 -13.27 -16.48
N GLU A 92 22.50 -12.66 -17.48
CA GLU A 92 22.84 -12.81 -18.89
C GLU A 92 24.27 -12.35 -19.25
N ASN A 93 24.90 -11.52 -18.43
CA ASN A 93 26.27 -11.02 -18.61
C ASN A 93 27.31 -11.84 -17.83
N GLY A 94 26.90 -12.93 -17.16
CA GLY A 94 27.77 -13.77 -16.34
C GLY A 94 28.10 -13.19 -14.96
N ARG A 95 27.47 -12.07 -14.54
CA ARG A 95 27.62 -11.55 -13.17
C ARG A 95 26.95 -12.52 -12.20
N SER A 96 27.69 -12.99 -11.20
CA SER A 96 27.16 -13.82 -10.13
C SER A 96 26.24 -13.01 -9.21
N ILE A 97 25.13 -13.63 -8.81
CA ILE A 97 24.18 -13.09 -7.85
C ILE A 97 24.46 -13.70 -6.49
N GLY A 98 24.56 -12.84 -5.48
CA GLY A 98 24.80 -13.23 -4.10
C GLY A 98 23.70 -14.15 -3.59
N GLY A 99 24.11 -15.24 -2.93
CA GLY A 99 23.19 -16.16 -2.28
C GLY A 99 23.80 -16.79 -1.05
N GLN A 100 22.93 -17.30 -0.18
CA GLN A 100 23.28 -17.87 1.11
C GLN A 100 22.73 -19.29 1.20
N LEU A 101 23.60 -20.22 1.60
CA LEU A 101 23.24 -21.59 1.97
C LEU A 101 22.95 -21.65 3.48
N SER A 102 21.93 -22.39 3.87
CA SER A 102 21.60 -22.69 5.27
C SER A 102 22.68 -23.56 5.91
N SER A 103 22.76 -23.53 7.24
CA SER A 103 23.78 -24.27 8.01
C SER A 103 23.66 -25.79 7.90
N ASP A 104 22.45 -26.30 7.65
CA ASP A 104 22.16 -27.70 7.38
C ASP A 104 22.46 -28.11 5.92
N GLY A 105 22.77 -27.15 5.05
CA GLY A 105 23.12 -27.38 3.66
C GLY A 105 21.94 -27.76 2.75
N VAL A 106 20.69 -27.65 3.19
CA VAL A 106 19.53 -28.10 2.39
C VAL A 106 18.76 -26.97 1.72
N HIS A 107 18.98 -25.71 2.10
CA HIS A 107 18.31 -24.55 1.52
C HIS A 107 19.30 -23.48 1.07
N TRP A 108 19.09 -22.96 -0.13
CA TRP A 108 19.79 -21.79 -0.64
C TRP A 108 18.79 -20.71 -1.04
N LYS A 109 19.13 -19.44 -0.82
CA LYS A 109 18.35 -18.29 -1.27
C LYS A 109 19.22 -17.14 -1.77
N THR A 110 18.70 -16.32 -2.66
CA THR A 110 19.34 -15.06 -3.05
C THR A 110 19.40 -14.07 -1.88
N THR A 111 20.40 -13.21 -1.89
CA THR A 111 20.68 -12.23 -0.81
C THR A 111 20.71 -10.78 -1.29
N GLU A 112 20.56 -10.56 -2.59
CA GLU A 112 20.36 -9.24 -3.20
C GLU A 112 19.06 -9.23 -4.01
N PRO A 113 18.39 -8.07 -4.17
CA PRO A 113 17.22 -7.94 -5.03
C PRO A 113 17.53 -8.34 -6.48
N LEU A 114 16.57 -8.99 -7.13
CA LEU A 114 16.70 -9.36 -8.54
C LEU A 114 16.24 -8.22 -9.44
N GLY A 115 16.95 -7.97 -10.53
CA GLY A 115 16.62 -6.90 -11.46
C GLY A 115 15.46 -7.24 -12.37
N TYR A 116 14.71 -6.22 -12.77
CA TYR A 116 13.77 -6.28 -13.88
C TYR A 116 14.47 -6.51 -15.22
N ASN A 117 13.74 -7.13 -16.14
CA ASN A 117 14.14 -7.41 -17.52
C ASN A 117 15.49 -8.14 -17.61
N ARG A 118 15.69 -9.13 -16.72
CA ARG A 118 16.89 -9.96 -16.68
C ARG A 118 16.59 -11.38 -17.09
N ARG A 119 17.63 -12.06 -17.57
CA ARG A 119 17.63 -13.52 -17.71
C ARG A 119 18.62 -14.07 -16.69
N TYR A 120 18.13 -14.92 -15.82
CA TYR A 120 18.96 -15.60 -14.82
C TYR A 120 19.11 -17.07 -15.18
N THR A 121 20.28 -17.62 -14.86
CA THR A 121 20.56 -19.05 -14.95
C THR A 121 21.05 -19.55 -13.61
N ILE A 122 20.35 -20.54 -13.05
CA ILE A 122 20.75 -21.25 -11.83
C ILE A 122 21.40 -22.57 -12.23
N THR A 123 22.54 -22.88 -11.62
CA THR A 123 23.14 -24.21 -11.64
C THR A 123 23.24 -24.72 -10.22
N ALA A 124 22.51 -25.79 -9.91
CA ALA A 124 22.44 -26.40 -8.59
C ALA A 124 22.91 -27.86 -8.66
N LYS A 125 23.69 -28.26 -7.66
CA LYS A 125 24.20 -29.61 -7.50
C LYS A 125 23.93 -30.08 -6.09
N ALA A 126 23.23 -31.19 -5.95
CA ALA A 126 22.99 -31.87 -4.69
C ALA A 126 23.75 -33.19 -4.62
N ARG A 127 24.19 -33.57 -3.42
CA ARG A 127 24.87 -34.84 -3.13
C ARG A 127 24.16 -35.54 -1.97
N GLY A 128 23.94 -36.83 -2.12
CA GLY A 128 23.37 -37.71 -1.11
C GLY A 128 23.95 -39.10 -1.22
N LEU A 129 23.42 -40.03 -0.42
CA LEU A 129 23.92 -41.40 -0.38
C LEU A 129 23.70 -42.16 -1.70
N GLY A 130 22.62 -41.86 -2.41
CA GLY A 130 22.29 -42.47 -3.71
C GLY A 130 22.99 -41.81 -4.91
N GLY A 131 23.81 -40.76 -4.69
CA GLY A 131 24.61 -40.16 -5.75
C GLY A 131 24.56 -38.63 -5.80
N VAL A 132 24.64 -38.09 -7.01
CA VAL A 132 24.71 -36.65 -7.28
C VAL A 132 23.67 -36.28 -8.32
N THR A 133 22.91 -35.23 -8.02
CA THR A 133 21.92 -34.65 -8.94
C THR A 133 22.35 -33.25 -9.31
N THR A 134 22.43 -32.95 -10.59
CA THR A 134 22.71 -31.60 -11.10
C THR A 134 21.50 -31.12 -11.88
N ARG A 135 21.08 -29.88 -11.65
CA ARG A 135 20.09 -29.19 -12.49
C ARG A 135 20.61 -27.82 -12.88
N GLN A 136 20.29 -27.47 -14.13
CA GLN A 136 20.44 -26.13 -14.65
C GLN A 136 19.06 -25.67 -15.10
N LEU A 137 18.71 -24.42 -14.77
CA LEU A 137 17.46 -23.82 -15.18
C LEU A 137 17.68 -22.34 -15.50
N SER A 138 16.90 -21.81 -16.44
CA SER A 138 16.93 -20.40 -16.80
C SER A 138 15.54 -19.79 -16.78
N PHE A 139 15.42 -18.55 -16.36
CA PHE A 139 14.14 -17.83 -16.33
C PHE A 139 14.35 -16.34 -16.64
N GLN A 140 13.26 -15.65 -16.99
CA GLN A 140 13.26 -14.21 -17.23
C GLN A 140 12.33 -13.50 -16.24
N THR A 141 12.80 -12.40 -15.67
CA THR A 141 12.01 -11.56 -14.76
C THR A 141 11.02 -10.67 -15.52
N HIS A 142 10.07 -10.05 -14.82
CA HIS A 142 9.19 -9.05 -15.43
C HIS A 142 10.00 -7.96 -16.15
N SER A 143 9.47 -7.52 -17.29
CA SER A 143 9.98 -6.36 -18.03
C SER A 143 8.91 -5.26 -17.97
N PRO A 144 8.93 -4.40 -16.95
CA PRO A 144 7.97 -3.31 -16.80
C PRO A 144 7.95 -2.39 -18.03
N LYS A 145 6.78 -1.81 -18.32
CA LYS A 145 6.66 -0.74 -19.32
C LYS A 145 7.12 0.60 -18.72
N ASN A 146 6.83 0.80 -17.45
CA ASN A 146 7.25 1.97 -16.68
C ASN A 146 7.51 1.55 -15.22
N LEU A 147 8.20 2.41 -14.49
CA LEU A 147 8.40 2.30 -13.05
C LEU A 147 7.72 3.47 -12.35
N THR A 148 7.33 3.28 -11.09
CA THR A 148 6.84 4.37 -10.25
C THR A 148 7.48 4.32 -8.86
N MET A 149 7.91 5.48 -8.38
CA MET A 149 8.52 5.64 -7.08
C MET A 149 7.48 6.09 -6.04
N PRO A 150 7.35 5.39 -4.90
CA PRO A 150 6.55 5.86 -3.78
C PRO A 150 7.30 6.93 -2.95
N TYR A 151 6.55 7.93 -2.49
CA TYR A 151 7.01 8.97 -1.56
C TYR A 151 6.07 9.03 -0.36
N ALA A 152 6.60 8.89 0.85
CA ALA A 152 5.82 8.91 2.07
C ALA A 152 5.93 10.25 2.83
N VAL A 153 4.82 10.63 3.47
CA VAL A 153 4.75 11.67 4.50
C VAL A 153 3.93 11.10 5.66
N PRO A 154 4.32 11.26 6.94
CA PRO A 154 5.48 12.00 7.45
C PRO A 154 6.85 11.42 7.09
N ARG A 155 7.91 12.22 7.28
CA ARG A 155 9.28 11.74 7.12
C ARG A 155 9.70 10.89 8.32
N ASP A 156 10.72 10.07 8.10
CA ASP A 156 11.25 9.16 9.12
C ASP A 156 11.76 9.93 10.35
N GLY A 157 11.33 9.49 11.53
CA GLY A 157 11.65 10.07 12.83
C GLY A 157 10.86 11.32 13.22
N GLU A 158 9.89 11.78 12.41
CA GLU A 158 9.10 12.97 12.75
C GLU A 158 8.13 12.75 13.93
N VAL A 159 7.89 13.81 14.69
CA VAL A 159 6.80 13.89 15.68
C VAL A 159 5.72 14.81 15.13
N VAL A 160 4.50 14.27 14.98
CA VAL A 160 3.40 14.92 14.27
C VAL A 160 2.16 15.07 15.17
N GLY A 161 1.22 15.91 14.78
CA GLY A 161 -0.05 16.07 15.49
C GLY A 161 -1.02 14.92 15.30
N VAL A 162 -2.08 14.93 16.11
CA VAL A 162 -3.09 13.85 16.20
C VAL A 162 -3.95 13.68 14.94
N GLY A 163 -3.92 14.64 14.03
CA GLY A 163 -4.63 14.63 12.76
C GLY A 163 -3.82 14.09 11.58
N GLN A 164 -2.53 13.79 11.76
CA GLN A 164 -1.68 13.36 10.65
C GLN A 164 -2.14 12.02 10.08
N THR A 165 -2.37 11.95 8.77
CA THR A 165 -2.63 10.68 8.08
C THR A 165 -1.32 10.11 7.51
N VAL A 166 -1.26 8.83 7.20
CA VAL A 166 -0.15 8.26 6.42
C VAL A 166 -0.39 8.63 4.97
N HIS A 167 0.55 9.32 4.32
CA HIS A 167 0.44 9.71 2.91
C HIS A 167 1.43 8.90 2.09
N ILE A 168 0.96 8.29 1.01
CA ILE A 168 1.83 7.60 0.05
C ILE A 168 1.46 8.10 -1.34
N ARG A 169 2.37 8.87 -1.93
CA ARG A 169 2.22 9.45 -3.26
C ARG A 169 3.15 8.74 -4.23
N PHE A 170 2.58 8.23 -5.31
CA PHE A 170 3.28 7.69 -6.45
C PHE A 170 3.53 8.80 -7.48
N ASP A 171 4.63 8.74 -8.22
CA ASP A 171 4.91 9.68 -9.31
C ASP A 171 4.18 9.35 -10.62
N GLU A 172 3.51 8.19 -10.68
CA GLU A 172 2.64 7.76 -11.77
C GLU A 172 1.21 7.44 -11.30
N ASN A 173 0.28 7.37 -12.26
CA ASN A 173 -1.08 6.91 -11.97
C ASN A 173 -1.10 5.41 -11.65
N ILE A 174 -1.83 5.02 -10.62
CA ILE A 174 -1.95 3.62 -10.18
C ILE A 174 -3.26 3.02 -10.68
N ALA A 175 -3.15 2.08 -11.64
CA ALA A 175 -4.31 1.40 -12.22
C ALA A 175 -4.84 0.30 -11.30
N ASN A 176 -3.97 -0.42 -10.58
CA ASN A 176 -4.34 -1.46 -9.62
C ASN A 176 -4.09 -0.99 -8.18
N ARG A 177 -4.99 -0.12 -7.69
CA ARG A 177 -4.93 0.44 -6.34
C ARG A 177 -4.94 -0.64 -5.25
N ALA A 178 -5.66 -1.74 -5.45
CA ALA A 178 -5.70 -2.85 -4.51
C ALA A 178 -4.34 -3.56 -4.36
N ALA A 179 -3.54 -3.63 -5.43
CA ALA A 179 -2.17 -4.16 -5.36
C ALA A 179 -1.25 -3.20 -4.57
N ALA A 180 -1.39 -1.89 -4.76
CA ALA A 180 -0.65 -0.90 -3.99
C ALA A 180 -1.00 -0.98 -2.49
N GLU A 181 -2.29 -1.00 -2.13
CA GLU A 181 -2.74 -1.12 -0.74
C GLU A 181 -2.21 -2.41 -0.08
N LYS A 182 -2.23 -3.54 -0.79
CA LYS A 182 -1.69 -4.82 -0.29
C LYS A 182 -0.18 -4.78 -0.06
N ALA A 183 0.55 -3.98 -0.84
CA ALA A 183 2.00 -3.81 -0.71
C ALA A 183 2.39 -2.86 0.44
N ILE A 184 1.43 -2.11 1.01
CA ILE A 184 1.66 -1.18 2.10
C ILE A 184 1.24 -1.82 3.43
N ALA A 185 2.20 -1.95 4.34
CA ALA A 185 1.94 -2.37 5.71
C ALA A 185 2.02 -1.16 6.65
N VAL A 186 0.95 -0.91 7.40
CA VAL A 186 0.90 0.09 8.48
C VAL A 186 0.77 -0.64 9.80
N THR A 187 1.74 -0.45 10.70
CA THR A 187 1.74 -1.02 12.06
C THR A 187 1.63 0.11 13.07
N THR A 188 0.82 -0.08 14.10
CA THR A 188 0.55 0.94 15.13
C THR A 188 0.75 0.36 16.52
N ASP A 189 1.32 1.15 17.42
CA ASP A 189 1.46 0.81 18.84
C ASP A 189 1.10 2.03 19.72
N PRO A 190 -0.02 1.98 20.49
CA PRO A 190 -0.98 0.87 20.60
C PRO A 190 -1.70 0.56 19.28
N PRO A 191 -2.07 -0.71 19.02
CA PRO A 191 -2.78 -1.08 17.80
C PRO A 191 -4.13 -0.36 17.68
N VAL A 192 -4.37 0.23 16.51
CA VAL A 192 -5.64 0.87 16.15
C VAL A 192 -6.08 0.46 14.74
N GLU A 193 -7.38 0.28 14.57
CA GLU A 193 -7.98 0.03 13.26
C GLU A 193 -7.87 1.29 12.38
N GLY A 194 -7.51 1.08 11.11
CA GLY A 194 -7.50 2.14 10.10
C GLY A 194 -7.71 1.58 8.69
N ALA A 195 -7.94 2.46 7.72
CA ALA A 195 -8.27 2.08 6.35
C ALA A 195 -7.63 3.01 5.33
N PHE A 196 -7.49 2.52 4.09
CA PHE A 196 -6.97 3.28 2.95
C PHE A 196 -8.06 4.06 2.21
N TYR A 197 -7.70 5.24 1.72
CA TYR A 197 -8.53 6.04 0.82
C TYR A 197 -7.68 6.81 -0.18
N TRP A 198 -8.03 6.76 -1.47
CA TRP A 198 -7.33 7.47 -2.53
C TRP A 198 -7.92 8.86 -2.72
N LEU A 199 -7.07 9.89 -2.63
CA LEU A 199 -7.50 11.27 -2.89
C LEU A 199 -7.53 11.58 -4.39
N ASN A 200 -6.64 10.95 -5.14
CA ASN A 200 -6.51 11.04 -6.59
C ASN A 200 -5.86 9.77 -7.14
N ASN A 201 -5.55 9.71 -8.43
CA ASN A 201 -4.98 8.51 -9.07
C ASN A 201 -3.56 8.14 -8.61
N ARG A 202 -2.91 8.98 -7.80
CA ARG A 202 -1.50 8.86 -7.42
C ARG A 202 -1.28 8.83 -5.91
N GLU A 203 -2.22 9.31 -5.12
CA GLU A 203 -2.02 9.50 -3.69
C GLU A 203 -3.07 8.76 -2.88
N VAL A 204 -2.60 7.81 -2.08
CA VAL A 204 -3.37 7.06 -1.10
C VAL A 204 -3.04 7.54 0.30
N ARG A 205 -4.08 7.59 1.14
CA ARG A 205 -4.00 7.95 2.55
C ARG A 205 -4.42 6.78 3.41
N TRP A 206 -3.86 6.67 4.60
CA TRP A 206 -4.34 5.76 5.64
C TRP A 206 -4.53 6.50 6.96
N ARG A 207 -5.65 6.27 7.64
CA ARG A 207 -5.91 6.83 8.98
C ARG A 207 -6.87 5.95 9.79
N PRO A 208 -6.86 6.10 11.13
CA PRO A 208 -7.89 5.58 12.00
C PRO A 208 -9.22 6.35 11.90
N LYS A 209 -10.25 5.81 12.56
CA LYS A 209 -11.58 6.42 12.61
C LYS A 209 -11.60 7.79 13.28
N GLU A 210 -10.96 7.89 14.43
CA GLU A 210 -10.85 9.09 15.26
C GLU A 210 -9.42 9.63 15.22
N TYR A 211 -9.17 10.85 15.68
CA TYR A 211 -7.81 11.37 15.82
C TYR A 211 -6.93 10.42 16.64
N TRP A 212 -5.64 10.42 16.30
CA TRP A 212 -4.67 9.56 16.95
C TRP A 212 -4.55 9.85 18.44
N LYS A 213 -4.30 8.79 19.22
CA LYS A 213 -3.92 8.95 20.62
C LYS A 213 -2.46 9.45 20.70
N PRO A 214 -2.16 10.51 21.47
CA PRO A 214 -0.79 10.93 21.75
C PRO A 214 0.09 9.78 22.25
N GLY A 215 1.34 9.74 21.79
CA GLY A 215 2.32 8.70 22.10
C GLY A 215 2.24 7.45 21.21
N THR A 216 1.29 7.38 20.27
CA THR A 216 1.22 6.25 19.32
C THR A 216 2.43 6.25 18.39
N ALA A 217 3.10 5.11 18.26
CA ALA A 217 4.13 4.86 17.26
C ALA A 217 3.48 4.29 15.98
N VAL A 218 3.93 4.76 14.81
CA VAL A 218 3.42 4.35 13.51
C VAL A 218 4.58 3.98 12.58
N ASP A 219 4.60 2.71 12.16
CA ASP A 219 5.54 2.19 11.18
C ASP A 219 4.82 1.96 9.84
N VAL A 220 5.41 2.46 8.76
CA VAL A 220 4.89 2.30 7.40
C VAL A 220 5.95 1.67 6.54
N ALA A 221 5.66 0.49 5.98
CA ALA A 221 6.50 -0.19 5.01
C ALA A 221 5.77 -0.28 3.66
N VAL A 222 6.33 0.35 2.63
CA VAL A 222 5.82 0.37 1.26
C VAL A 222 6.66 -0.61 0.44
N ASN A 223 6.20 -1.85 0.33
CA ASN A 223 6.94 -2.96 -0.28
C ASN A 223 6.58 -3.11 -1.77
N THR A 224 6.76 -2.05 -2.54
CA THR A 224 6.30 -1.99 -3.94
C THR A 224 7.30 -2.55 -4.95
N TYR A 225 8.57 -2.76 -4.58
CA TYR A 225 9.52 -3.38 -5.48
C TYR A 225 9.08 -4.78 -5.91
N GLY A 226 9.06 -5.02 -7.22
CA GLY A 226 8.60 -6.26 -7.84
C GLY A 226 7.09 -6.39 -8.00
N VAL A 227 6.29 -5.45 -7.48
CA VAL A 227 4.83 -5.49 -7.51
C VAL A 227 4.29 -4.86 -8.79
N ASP A 228 3.40 -5.58 -9.49
CA ASP A 228 2.63 -5.06 -10.62
C ASP A 228 1.48 -4.16 -10.10
N LEU A 229 1.60 -2.86 -10.35
CA LEU A 229 0.64 -1.82 -9.95
C LEU A 229 -0.39 -1.52 -11.05
N GLY A 230 -0.45 -2.39 -12.07
CA GLY A 230 -1.40 -2.33 -13.18
C GLY A 230 -0.84 -1.66 -14.43
N ASP A 231 -1.40 -2.01 -15.59
CA ASP A 231 -1.03 -1.50 -16.92
C ASP A 231 0.46 -1.62 -17.31
N GLY A 232 1.22 -2.46 -16.60
CA GLY A 232 2.66 -2.64 -16.78
C GLY A 232 3.53 -1.62 -16.04
N VAL A 233 2.95 -0.87 -15.10
CA VAL A 233 3.66 -0.04 -14.11
C VAL A 233 4.05 -0.91 -12.93
N PHE A 234 5.32 -0.92 -12.57
CA PHE A 234 5.85 -1.64 -11.41
C PHE A 234 6.47 -0.68 -10.41
N GLY A 235 6.55 -1.08 -9.13
CA GLY A 235 7.28 -0.30 -8.15
C GLY A 235 8.78 -0.22 -8.50
N GLU A 236 9.31 1.01 -8.50
CA GLU A 236 10.72 1.29 -8.76
C GLU A 236 11.61 0.78 -7.63
N ASP A 237 11.20 1.03 -6.39
CA ASP A 237 11.86 0.60 -5.16
C ASP A 237 10.82 0.40 -4.04
N SER A 238 11.28 -0.12 -2.91
CA SER A 238 10.54 -0.15 -1.64
C SER A 238 11.07 0.92 -0.69
N MET A 239 10.24 1.40 0.22
CA MET A 239 10.65 2.38 1.22
C MET A 239 9.91 2.18 2.54
N SER A 240 10.45 2.75 3.62
CA SER A 240 9.82 2.74 4.94
C SER A 240 9.96 4.08 5.63
N THR A 241 9.02 4.39 6.52
CA THR A 241 9.07 5.55 7.42
C THR A 241 8.46 5.18 8.77
N HIS A 242 9.02 5.72 9.83
CA HIS A 242 8.51 5.63 11.19
C HIS A 242 8.23 7.03 11.73
N PHE A 243 7.12 7.23 12.43
CA PHE A 243 6.83 8.50 13.11
C PHE A 243 6.06 8.30 14.42
N THR A 244 6.03 9.33 15.24
CA THR A 244 5.33 9.31 16.54
C THR A 244 4.29 10.42 16.63
N ILE A 245 3.16 10.12 17.24
CA ILE A 245 2.11 11.10 17.52
C ILE A 245 2.47 11.88 18.78
N GLY A 246 2.60 13.20 18.67
CA GLY A 246 2.87 14.11 19.79
C GLY A 246 1.61 14.56 20.53
N ASP A 247 1.69 15.69 21.22
CA ASP A 247 0.56 16.30 21.92
C ASP A 247 -0.62 16.59 20.99
N GLU A 248 -1.83 16.49 21.55
CA GLU A 248 -3.05 16.94 20.90
C GLU A 248 -3.04 18.47 20.84
N VAL A 249 -3.04 19.02 19.63
CA VAL A 249 -3.19 20.45 19.41
C VAL A 249 -4.32 20.67 18.42
N ILE A 250 -5.39 21.31 18.91
CA ILE A 250 -6.59 21.60 18.12
C ILE A 250 -6.88 23.10 18.26
N ALA A 251 -6.91 23.79 17.12
CA ALA A 251 -7.24 25.20 17.05
C ALA A 251 -8.62 25.39 16.41
N THR A 252 -9.56 26.02 17.12
CA THR A 252 -10.92 26.26 16.62
C THR A 252 -11.06 27.71 16.18
N ALA A 253 -11.34 27.95 14.89
CA ALA A 253 -11.71 29.24 14.32
C ALA A 253 -13.23 29.35 14.21
N ASP A 254 -13.83 30.23 14.98
CA ASP A 254 -15.28 30.42 14.98
C ASP A 254 -15.63 31.80 14.39
N ASP A 255 -16.37 31.82 13.29
CA ASP A 255 -16.75 33.07 12.62
C ASP A 255 -17.75 33.93 13.41
N THR A 256 -18.48 33.34 14.36
CA THR A 256 -19.40 34.10 15.22
C THR A 256 -18.65 35.04 16.15
N THR A 257 -17.49 34.60 16.65
CA THR A 257 -16.64 35.37 17.57
C THR A 257 -15.42 35.99 16.90
N LYS A 258 -15.05 35.49 15.71
CA LYS A 258 -13.82 35.84 14.98
C LYS A 258 -12.56 35.65 15.83
N MET A 259 -12.57 34.54 16.57
CA MET A 259 -11.43 34.11 17.38
C MET A 259 -10.95 32.74 16.92
N LEU A 260 -9.63 32.58 16.86
CA LEU A 260 -8.94 31.29 16.79
C LEU A 260 -8.47 30.91 18.19
N THR A 261 -9.06 29.86 18.76
CA THR A 261 -8.73 29.37 20.10
C THR A 261 -7.90 28.11 19.98
N VAL A 262 -6.65 28.15 20.42
CA VAL A 262 -5.73 27.00 20.38
C VAL A 262 -5.78 26.29 21.72
N ARG A 263 -6.07 24.98 21.66
CA ARG A 263 -6.00 24.07 22.80
C ARG A 263 -4.85 23.09 22.65
N VAL A 264 -4.14 22.84 23.75
CA VAL A 264 -3.14 21.77 23.85
C VAL A 264 -3.65 20.80 24.91
N ASN A 265 -3.86 19.55 24.52
CA ASN A 265 -4.42 18.49 25.38
C ASN A 265 -5.71 18.96 26.11
N GLY A 266 -6.62 19.59 25.35
CA GLY A 266 -7.88 20.15 25.86
C GLY A 266 -7.82 21.51 26.58
N GLU A 267 -6.64 22.00 26.98
CA GLU A 267 -6.50 23.26 27.71
C GLU A 267 -6.27 24.46 26.77
N VAL A 268 -6.99 25.57 26.99
CA VAL A 268 -6.80 26.80 26.19
C VAL A 268 -5.47 27.44 26.55
N VAL A 269 -4.55 27.47 25.58
CA VAL A 269 -3.22 28.08 25.73
C VAL A 269 -3.08 29.40 24.97
N LYS A 270 -3.97 29.65 23.99
CA LYS A 270 -3.95 30.86 23.18
C LYS A 270 -5.33 31.18 22.62
N THR A 271 -5.63 32.47 22.55
CA THR A 271 -6.79 32.99 21.82
C THR A 271 -6.33 34.15 20.95
N MET A 272 -6.58 34.05 19.64
CA MET A 272 -6.11 34.99 18.64
C MET A 272 -7.29 35.64 17.92
N PRO A 273 -7.41 36.98 17.89
CA PRO A 273 -8.33 37.63 16.96
C PRO A 273 -7.96 37.29 15.52
N ILE A 274 -8.94 36.91 14.71
CA ILE A 274 -8.76 36.52 13.30
C ILE A 274 -9.63 37.37 12.36
N SER A 275 -9.18 37.52 11.11
CA SER A 275 -10.02 37.96 10.00
C SER A 275 -9.95 36.90 8.90
N MET A 276 -11.07 36.23 8.63
CA MET A 276 -11.15 35.13 7.65
C MET A 276 -11.51 35.63 6.25
N GLY A 277 -11.85 34.71 5.34
CA GLY A 277 -12.30 35.02 3.99
C GLY A 277 -13.59 35.83 3.99
N LYS A 278 -13.61 36.94 3.26
CA LYS A 278 -14.82 37.75 3.03
C LYS A 278 -15.90 36.93 2.33
N ASP A 279 -17.17 37.35 2.41
CA ASP A 279 -18.33 36.59 1.92
C ASP A 279 -18.22 36.13 0.44
N SER A 280 -17.55 36.90 -0.42
CA SER A 280 -17.36 36.51 -1.83
C SER A 280 -16.24 35.49 -2.08
N THR A 281 -15.37 35.28 -1.09
CA THR A 281 -14.29 34.28 -1.10
C THR A 281 -14.14 33.72 0.32
N PRO A 282 -15.16 33.02 0.85
CA PRO A 282 -15.22 32.65 2.25
C PRO A 282 -14.26 31.50 2.55
N THR A 283 -13.76 31.45 3.79
CA THR A 283 -13.06 30.27 4.29
C THR A 283 -14.06 29.12 4.42
N ALA A 284 -13.73 27.93 3.93
CA ALA A 284 -14.61 26.78 4.05
C ALA A 284 -14.66 26.28 5.52
N ASN A 285 -15.82 25.81 5.95
CA ASN A 285 -15.99 25.12 7.23
C ASN A 285 -15.31 23.74 7.21
N GLY A 286 -15.11 23.15 8.39
CA GLY A 286 -14.65 21.77 8.53
C GLY A 286 -13.27 21.65 9.17
N VAL A 287 -12.71 20.45 9.06
CA VAL A 287 -11.44 20.06 9.65
C VAL A 287 -10.30 20.24 8.65
N TYR A 288 -9.22 20.86 9.08
CA TYR A 288 -8.01 21.07 8.32
C TYR A 288 -6.82 20.47 9.06
N ILE A 289 -5.95 19.78 8.33
CA ILE A 289 -4.70 19.24 8.86
C ILE A 289 -3.58 20.25 8.61
N ILE A 290 -2.80 20.59 9.63
CA ILE A 290 -1.63 21.47 9.46
C ILE A 290 -0.58 20.77 8.59
N GLY A 291 -0.15 21.49 7.53
CA GLY A 291 0.86 21.06 6.58
C GLY A 291 2.23 21.69 6.86
N GLU A 292 2.81 22.28 5.81
CA GLU A 292 4.12 22.96 5.89
C GLU A 292 4.04 24.31 6.62
N ARG A 293 5.18 24.75 7.15
CA ARG A 293 5.32 26.03 7.86
C ARG A 293 6.46 26.84 7.25
N PHE A 294 6.19 28.09 6.89
CA PHE A 294 7.14 28.99 6.24
C PHE A 294 7.37 30.24 7.08
N ALA A 295 8.64 30.56 7.39
CA ALA A 295 8.97 31.80 8.09
C ALA A 295 8.62 33.04 7.24
N HIS A 296 8.76 32.92 5.92
CA HIS A 296 8.37 33.90 4.93
C HIS A 296 7.96 33.18 3.63
N MET A 297 6.93 33.66 2.95
CA MET A 297 6.54 33.14 1.63
C MET A 297 5.83 34.19 0.77
N ILE A 298 5.91 33.99 -0.55
CA ILE A 298 5.03 34.65 -1.51
C ILE A 298 3.83 33.74 -1.75
N MET A 299 2.66 34.14 -1.27
CA MET A 299 1.41 33.47 -1.60
C MET A 299 0.94 33.95 -2.97
N ASP A 300 0.95 33.05 -3.95
CA ASP A 300 0.56 33.32 -5.33
C ASP A 300 -0.73 32.55 -5.66
N SER A 301 -1.81 33.27 -5.96
CA SER A 301 -3.11 32.65 -6.23
C SER A 301 -3.10 31.71 -7.44
N SER A 302 -2.18 31.91 -8.40
CA SER A 302 -2.08 31.06 -9.58
C SER A 302 -1.59 29.65 -9.26
N THR A 303 -0.85 29.47 -8.17
CA THR A 303 -0.48 28.15 -7.63
C THR A 303 -1.73 27.34 -7.24
N TYR A 304 -2.81 28.01 -6.86
CA TYR A 304 -4.07 27.41 -6.43
C TYR A 304 -5.16 27.49 -7.52
N GLY A 305 -4.77 27.81 -8.76
CA GLY A 305 -5.67 27.82 -9.92
C GLY A 305 -6.41 29.14 -10.18
N VAL A 306 -6.12 30.21 -9.43
CA VAL A 306 -6.74 31.53 -9.62
C VAL A 306 -5.75 32.50 -10.26
N PRO A 307 -5.94 32.96 -11.51
CA PRO A 307 -5.00 33.89 -12.14
C PRO A 307 -4.82 35.16 -11.33
N VAL A 308 -3.57 35.60 -11.12
CA VAL A 308 -3.24 36.78 -10.29
C VAL A 308 -3.96 38.05 -10.77
N ASN A 309 -4.14 38.21 -12.08
CA ASN A 309 -4.79 39.39 -12.66
C ASN A 309 -6.33 39.27 -12.72
N SER A 310 -6.92 38.23 -12.14
CA SER A 310 -8.37 38.07 -12.04
C SER A 310 -8.94 38.82 -10.83
N PRO A 311 -10.27 39.02 -10.73
CA PRO A 311 -10.87 39.78 -9.60
C PRO A 311 -10.56 39.23 -8.20
N ASN A 312 -10.30 37.93 -8.07
CA ASN A 312 -9.93 37.27 -6.80
C ASN A 312 -8.45 36.87 -6.76
N GLY A 313 -7.66 37.30 -7.74
CA GLY A 313 -6.24 36.98 -7.83
C GLY A 313 -5.41 37.80 -6.86
N TYR A 314 -4.32 37.23 -6.37
CA TYR A 314 -3.38 37.90 -5.48
C TYR A 314 -1.96 37.33 -5.65
N ARG A 315 -0.98 38.17 -5.31
CA ARG A 315 0.41 37.76 -5.07
C ARG A 315 0.93 38.59 -3.91
N THR A 316 1.12 37.94 -2.76
CA THR A 316 1.34 38.65 -1.49
C THR A 316 2.49 38.03 -0.72
N GLU A 317 3.46 38.85 -0.33
CA GLU A 317 4.50 38.48 0.62
C GLU A 317 3.94 38.48 2.04
N VAL A 318 4.14 37.37 2.76
CA VAL A 318 3.67 37.22 4.14
C VAL A 318 4.70 36.49 5.00
N ASP A 319 4.67 36.78 6.29
CA ASP A 319 5.51 36.15 7.29
C ASP A 319 4.73 35.11 8.13
N PHE A 320 5.45 34.13 8.66
CA PHE A 320 4.95 33.10 9.57
C PHE A 320 3.67 32.43 9.06
N ALA A 321 3.76 31.85 7.87
CA ALA A 321 2.65 31.19 7.22
C ALA A 321 2.64 29.69 7.54
N THR A 322 1.57 29.23 8.19
CA THR A 322 1.32 27.81 8.45
C THR A 322 0.20 27.34 7.52
N GLN A 323 0.51 26.38 6.66
CA GLN A 323 -0.44 25.82 5.70
C GLN A 323 -1.48 24.97 6.40
N MET A 324 -2.74 25.09 6.01
CA MET A 324 -3.81 24.21 6.47
C MET A 324 -4.61 23.59 5.32
N SER A 325 -4.44 24.06 4.08
CA SER A 325 -5.09 23.47 2.88
C SER A 325 -4.19 23.49 1.63
N TYR A 326 -4.38 22.54 0.71
CA TYR A 326 -3.71 22.54 -0.61
C TYR A 326 -4.30 23.59 -1.58
N SER A 327 -5.53 24.02 -1.33
CA SER A 327 -6.26 25.11 -2.00
C SER A 327 -5.75 26.50 -1.60
N GLY A 328 -4.75 26.58 -0.71
CA GLY A 328 -4.04 27.80 -0.41
C GLY A 328 -4.54 28.56 0.82
N VAL A 329 -5.16 27.88 1.79
CA VAL A 329 -5.54 28.47 3.07
C VAL A 329 -4.38 28.33 4.07
N TYR A 330 -4.03 29.45 4.70
CA TYR A 330 -2.98 29.55 5.71
C TYR A 330 -3.43 30.35 6.92
N VAL A 331 -2.82 30.08 8.07
CA VAL A 331 -2.73 31.05 9.17
C VAL A 331 -1.44 31.84 8.95
N HIS A 332 -1.52 33.18 8.85
CA HIS A 332 -0.32 33.99 8.59
C HIS A 332 -0.38 35.41 9.17
N SER A 333 0.77 36.07 9.20
CA SER A 333 0.91 37.47 9.62
C SER A 333 0.17 38.38 8.64
N ALA A 334 -0.69 39.25 9.16
CA ALA A 334 -1.45 40.21 8.39
C ALA A 334 -1.49 41.58 9.08
N PRO A 335 -0.35 42.31 9.15
CA PRO A 335 -0.27 43.61 9.82
C PRO A 335 -1.26 44.63 9.23
N TRP A 336 -1.60 44.50 7.94
CA TRP A 336 -2.54 45.40 7.26
C TRP A 336 -4.00 45.22 7.69
N SER A 337 -4.37 44.12 8.35
CA SER A 337 -5.76 43.81 8.70
C SER A 337 -6.03 43.72 10.20
N VAL A 338 -5.10 44.17 11.06
CA VAL A 338 -5.25 44.06 12.53
C VAL A 338 -6.50 44.77 13.06
N GLY A 339 -6.95 45.85 12.41
CA GLY A 339 -8.20 46.53 12.78
C GLY A 339 -9.47 45.73 12.48
N ALA A 340 -9.40 44.73 11.59
CA ALA A 340 -10.52 43.85 11.24
C ALA A 340 -10.50 42.52 12.03
N GLN A 341 -9.36 42.12 12.58
CA GLN A 341 -9.19 40.86 13.30
C GLN A 341 -10.03 40.89 14.59
N GLY A 342 -10.91 39.90 14.76
CA GLY A 342 -11.92 39.87 15.84
C GLY A 342 -13.23 40.61 15.51
N HIS A 343 -13.38 41.17 14.30
CA HIS A 343 -14.52 42.03 13.94
C HIS A 343 -15.14 41.72 12.58
N SER A 344 -14.34 41.64 11.51
CA SER A 344 -14.83 41.43 10.14
C SER A 344 -13.88 40.58 9.30
N ASN A 345 -14.43 39.91 8.28
CA ASN A 345 -13.68 39.05 7.37
C ASN A 345 -13.25 39.83 6.12
N THR A 346 -11.96 39.79 5.80
CA THR A 346 -11.36 40.63 4.75
C THR A 346 -10.44 39.88 3.80
N SER A 347 -10.11 38.61 4.10
CA SER A 347 -9.12 37.85 3.34
C SER A 347 -9.73 37.17 2.09
N HIS A 348 -8.89 36.42 1.38
CA HIS A 348 -9.31 35.55 0.26
C HIS A 348 -9.59 34.10 0.69
N GLY A 349 -9.57 33.82 2.00
CA GLY A 349 -9.77 32.48 2.56
C GLY A 349 -8.82 32.19 3.74
N CYS A 350 -7.64 32.82 3.77
CA CYS A 350 -6.69 32.69 4.87
C CYS A 350 -7.24 33.20 6.21
N LEU A 351 -6.68 32.69 7.30
CA LEU A 351 -6.88 33.18 8.66
C LEU A 351 -5.81 34.24 8.96
N ASN A 352 -6.16 35.51 8.70
CA ASN A 352 -5.29 36.63 9.03
C ASN A 352 -5.21 36.80 10.55
N VAL A 353 -4.00 36.81 11.10
CA VAL A 353 -3.73 37.12 12.52
C VAL A 353 -2.67 38.22 12.67
N SER A 354 -2.51 38.75 13.87
CA SER A 354 -1.45 39.71 14.16
C SER A 354 -0.07 39.06 13.98
N PRO A 355 0.99 39.84 13.66
CA PRO A 355 2.33 39.27 13.44
C PRO A 355 2.84 38.41 14.61
N SER A 356 2.58 38.82 15.85
CA SER A 356 2.97 38.05 17.03
C SER A 356 2.20 36.74 17.18
N ASN A 357 0.92 36.72 16.80
CA ASN A 357 0.10 35.52 16.83
C ASN A 357 0.45 34.56 15.71
N ALA A 358 0.76 35.06 14.50
CA ALA A 358 1.28 34.25 13.40
C ALA A 358 2.57 33.54 13.80
N ARG A 359 3.52 34.30 14.36
CA ARG A 359 4.77 33.74 14.88
C ARG A 359 4.53 32.69 15.96
N TRP A 360 3.66 33.01 16.93
CA TRP A 360 3.31 32.05 17.97
C TRP A 360 2.72 30.76 17.38
N PHE A 361 1.82 30.87 16.41
CA PHE A 361 1.21 29.72 15.75
C PHE A 361 2.26 28.90 15.00
N TYR A 362 3.16 29.54 14.25
CA TYR A 362 4.29 28.91 13.59
C TYR A 362 5.18 28.13 14.57
N ASP A 363 5.52 28.74 15.71
CA ASP A 363 6.43 28.18 16.71
C ASP A 363 5.79 27.03 17.53
N HIS A 364 4.47 27.04 17.72
CA HIS A 364 3.76 26.14 18.66
C HIS A 364 2.79 25.14 18.00
N THR A 365 2.67 25.16 16.67
CA THR A 365 1.96 24.12 15.91
C THR A 365 2.93 23.34 15.05
N LYS A 366 2.61 22.09 14.77
CA LYS A 366 3.39 21.16 13.96
C LYS A 366 2.50 20.51 12.90
N ARG A 367 3.15 19.94 11.88
CA ARG A 367 2.49 19.10 10.87
C ARG A 367 1.60 18.07 11.55
N GLY A 368 0.37 17.93 11.08
CA GLY A 368 -0.61 16.99 11.64
C GLY A 368 -1.47 17.55 12.78
N ASP A 369 -1.17 18.74 13.31
CA ASP A 369 -2.10 19.42 14.23
C ASP A 369 -3.40 19.79 13.48
N ILE A 370 -4.46 20.07 14.22
CA ILE A 370 -5.79 20.31 13.63
C ILE A 370 -6.18 21.78 13.73
N VAL A 371 -6.81 22.29 12.66
CA VAL A 371 -7.62 23.51 12.70
C VAL A 371 -9.05 23.16 12.33
N GLU A 372 -10.01 23.54 13.16
CA GLU A 372 -11.45 23.39 12.90
C GLU A 372 -12.05 24.77 12.61
N VAL A 373 -12.67 24.92 11.43
CA VAL A 373 -13.33 26.17 11.03
C VAL A 373 -14.83 25.99 11.13
N LEU A 374 -15.49 26.87 11.88
CA LEU A 374 -16.91 26.79 12.20
C LEU A 374 -17.66 28.07 11.81
N HIS A 375 -18.93 27.89 11.50
CA HIS A 375 -19.95 28.96 11.37
C HIS A 375 -19.68 30.03 10.29
N THR A 376 -18.82 29.75 9.31
CA THR A 376 -18.64 30.64 8.15
C THR A 376 -19.79 30.48 7.16
N VAL A 377 -19.93 31.44 6.23
CA VAL A 377 -20.85 31.34 5.08
C VAL A 377 -20.35 30.40 3.97
N GLY A 378 -19.13 29.87 4.10
CA GLY A 378 -18.51 28.99 3.10
C GLY A 378 -19.02 27.55 3.13
N PRO A 379 -18.74 26.76 2.08
CA PRO A 379 -19.04 25.33 2.07
C PRO A 379 -18.15 24.57 3.07
N THR A 380 -18.33 23.25 3.19
CA THR A 380 -17.35 22.39 3.88
C THR A 380 -16.13 22.14 2.98
N LEU A 381 -14.94 22.10 3.56
CA LEU A 381 -13.70 21.74 2.86
C LEU A 381 -13.84 20.34 2.23
N PRO A 382 -13.53 20.15 0.94
CA PRO A 382 -13.58 18.83 0.33
C PRO A 382 -12.61 17.86 1.00
N GLY A 383 -13.08 16.65 1.29
CA GLY A 383 -12.25 15.65 1.96
C GLY A 383 -11.05 15.16 1.14
N THR A 384 -11.13 15.27 -0.19
CA THR A 384 -10.06 14.89 -1.13
C THR A 384 -9.16 16.05 -1.52
N GLU A 385 -9.24 17.19 -0.82
CA GLU A 385 -8.51 18.41 -1.16
C GLU A 385 -6.99 18.27 -0.98
N GLY A 386 -6.58 17.46 0.00
CA GLY A 386 -5.17 17.22 0.34
C GLY A 386 -4.90 17.29 1.84
N LEU A 387 -5.51 18.25 2.54
CA LEU A 387 -5.41 18.38 4.01
C LEU A 387 -6.80 18.34 4.69
N GLY A 388 -7.78 17.74 4.00
CA GLY A 388 -9.18 17.69 4.42
C GLY A 388 -9.69 16.30 4.80
N ASP A 389 -8.81 15.30 4.96
CA ASP A 389 -9.12 13.87 5.09
C ASP A 389 -10.24 13.55 6.10
N TRP A 390 -10.27 14.29 7.21
CA TRP A 390 -11.22 14.13 8.31
C TRP A 390 -12.63 14.63 8.01
N ASN A 391 -12.83 15.34 6.89
CA ASN A 391 -14.16 15.72 6.42
C ASN A 391 -14.87 14.59 5.66
N ILE A 392 -14.18 13.48 5.35
CA ILE A 392 -14.81 12.28 4.78
C ILE A 392 -15.41 11.45 5.92
N PRO A 393 -16.72 11.16 5.91
CA PRO A 393 -17.34 10.30 6.90
C PRO A 393 -16.63 8.94 6.97
N TRP A 394 -16.43 8.41 8.19
CA TRP A 394 -15.68 7.18 8.39
C TRP A 394 -16.20 6.01 7.57
N ASP A 395 -17.52 5.81 7.48
CA ASP A 395 -18.07 4.68 6.72
C ASP A 395 -17.71 4.74 5.23
N GLN A 396 -17.61 5.95 4.67
CA GLN A 396 -17.14 6.16 3.29
C GLN A 396 -15.62 5.95 3.18
N TRP A 397 -14.85 6.45 4.15
CA TRP A 397 -13.40 6.26 4.18
C TRP A 397 -13.03 4.78 4.30
N HIS A 398 -13.63 4.08 5.27
CA HIS A 398 -13.40 2.68 5.56
C HIS A 398 -13.83 1.74 4.43
N ALA A 399 -14.90 2.08 3.70
CA ALA A 399 -15.28 1.35 2.49
C ALA A 399 -14.22 1.44 1.38
N GLY A 400 -13.39 2.50 1.40
CA GLY A 400 -12.31 2.73 0.45
C GLY A 400 -12.81 3.01 -0.97
N ASN A 401 -11.86 3.20 -1.88
CA ASN A 401 -12.11 3.48 -3.31
C ASN A 401 -11.03 2.85 -4.22
N ALA A 402 -10.58 1.65 -3.86
CA ALA A 402 -9.57 0.89 -4.61
C ALA A 402 -10.08 0.38 -5.98
N LYS A 403 -11.40 0.27 -6.18
CA LYS A 403 -12.03 -0.30 -7.39
C LYS A 403 -12.50 0.74 -8.41
N THR A 404 -12.37 2.02 -8.07
CA THR A 404 -12.67 3.17 -8.95
C THR A 404 -11.38 3.70 -9.53
#